data_AF-A0A7Z3HX94-F1
#
_entry.id   AF-A0A7Z3HX94-F1
#
_cell.length_a   1.000
_cell.length_b   1.000
_cell.length_c   1.000
_cell.angle_alpha   90.00
_cell.angle_beta   90.00
_cell.angle_gamma   90.00
#
_symmetry.space_group_name_H-M   'P 1'
#
loop_
_entity.id
_entity.type
_entity.pdbx_description
1 polymer ?
#
loop_
_entity_poly.entity_id
_entity_poly.type
_entity_poly.pdbx_seq_one_letter_code
_entity_poly.pdbx_strand_id
1 'polypeptide(L)'
;MRTAFNLLFTFTFCLNINAFTLDDKLKDKIMEKRATNLFKIIKCPICSGESLSESESQIAYDMRKAIRKKISNGYTDKQIILELKNSYGDSIITIPPIKPSTYILWFTPFIILLIGCFLIQKQHL
;
A
#
# COMPACT_ATOMS: atom_id res chain seq x y z
N MET A 1 -12.34 20.59 41.68
CA MET A 1 -13.17 19.77 40.76
C MET A 1 -12.73 19.84 39.29
N ARG A 2 -12.30 20.99 38.75
CA ARG A 2 -11.88 21.16 37.34
C ARG A 2 -10.49 20.61 36.98
N THR A 3 -9.59 20.48 37.97
CA THR A 3 -8.23 19.94 37.80
C THR A 3 -8.17 18.41 37.81
N ALA A 4 -9.06 17.76 38.57
CA ALA A 4 -9.17 16.30 38.63
C ALA A 4 -9.61 15.70 37.28
N PHE A 5 -10.51 16.39 36.56
CA PHE A 5 -10.99 15.95 35.24
C PHE A 5 -9.90 16.06 34.16
N ASN A 6 -9.04 17.09 34.24
CA ASN A 6 -7.92 17.28 33.30
C ASN A 6 -6.78 16.27 33.54
N LEU A 7 -6.50 15.91 34.79
CA LEU A 7 -5.50 14.87 35.13
C LEU A 7 -5.95 13.46 34.73
N LEU A 8 -7.25 13.18 34.76
CA LEU A 8 -7.82 11.91 34.29
C LEU A 8 -7.71 11.78 32.76
N PHE A 9 -7.90 12.88 32.03
CA PHE A 9 -7.89 12.89 30.58
C PHE A 9 -6.47 12.78 29.99
N THR A 10 -5.45 13.37 30.65
CA THR A 10 -4.04 13.26 30.22
C THR A 10 -3.44 11.89 30.50
N PHE A 11 -3.87 11.17 31.54
CA PHE A 11 -3.39 9.82 31.86
C PHE A 11 -3.85 8.77 30.83
N THR A 12 -4.96 9.02 30.13
CA THR A 12 -5.54 8.07 29.17
C THR A 12 -4.78 8.04 27.83
N PHE A 13 -3.93 9.03 27.54
CA PHE A 13 -3.24 9.15 26.25
C PHE A 13 -1.92 8.36 26.14
N CYS A 14 -1.35 7.87 27.26
CA CYS A 14 0.00 7.28 27.28
C CYS A 14 0.09 5.78 26.98
N LEU A 15 -1.02 5.06 26.78
CA LEU A 15 -0.99 3.60 26.57
C LEU A 15 -1.19 3.21 25.10
N ASN A 16 -0.29 3.64 24.22
CA ASN A 16 -0.14 3.02 22.90
C ASN A 16 1.20 2.29 22.86
N ILE A 17 1.21 1.08 23.41
CA ILE A 17 2.36 0.17 23.31
C ILE A 17 2.18 -0.59 22.00
N ASN A 18 2.88 -0.16 20.94
CA ASN A 18 2.94 -0.92 19.71
C ASN A 18 3.91 -2.10 19.91
N ALA A 19 3.40 -3.32 19.73
CA ALA A 19 4.24 -4.50 19.72
C ALA A 19 5.01 -4.55 18.40
N PHE A 20 6.31 -4.27 18.45
CA PHE A 20 7.17 -4.33 17.27
C PHE A 20 7.43 -5.80 16.90
N THR A 21 6.98 -6.21 15.71
CA THR A 21 7.28 -7.55 15.19
C THR A 21 8.70 -7.60 14.64
N LEU A 22 9.53 -8.52 15.12
CA LEU A 22 10.90 -8.69 14.62
C LEU A 22 10.89 -9.57 13.37
N ASP A 23 11.35 -9.00 12.26
CA ASP A 23 11.32 -9.61 10.94
C ASP A 23 12.56 -10.51 10.70
N ASP A 24 12.35 -11.81 10.51
CA ASP A 24 13.41 -12.75 10.14
C ASP A 24 13.82 -12.55 8.66
N LYS A 25 15.08 -12.16 8.45
CA LYS A 25 15.67 -11.94 7.12
C LYS A 25 16.18 -13.25 6.50
N LEU A 26 16.18 -13.33 5.18
CA LEU A 26 16.84 -14.45 4.49
C LEU A 26 18.36 -14.43 4.74
N LYS A 27 18.97 -15.62 4.74
CA LYS A 27 20.43 -15.80 4.83
C LYS A 27 21.18 -15.20 3.62
N ASP A 28 20.57 -15.27 2.44
CA ASP A 28 21.13 -14.70 1.21
C ASP A 28 20.74 -13.23 1.05
N LYS A 29 21.75 -12.35 1.01
CA LYS A 29 21.58 -10.89 0.87
C LYS A 29 20.92 -10.50 -0.45
N ILE A 30 21.17 -11.23 -1.54
CA ILE A 30 20.58 -10.92 -2.86
C ILE A 30 19.08 -11.19 -2.81
N MET A 31 18.69 -12.33 -2.25
CA MET A 31 17.29 -12.71 -2.10
C MET A 31 16.54 -11.81 -1.10
N GLU A 32 17.18 -11.40 0.00
CA GLU A 32 16.58 -10.44 0.94
C GLU A 32 16.40 -9.06 0.32
N LYS A 33 17.35 -8.59 -0.51
CA LYS A 33 17.22 -7.32 -1.22
C LYS A 33 16.03 -7.36 -2.19
N ARG A 34 15.85 -8.50 -2.87
CA ARG A 34 14.70 -8.75 -3.75
C ARG A 34 13.38 -8.74 -2.96
N ALA A 35 13.33 -9.42 -1.82
CA ALA A 35 12.16 -9.40 -0.93
C ALA A 35 11.82 -7.98 -0.46
N THR A 36 12.82 -7.24 0.02
CA THR A 36 12.66 -5.85 0.49
C THR A 36 12.14 -4.93 -0.61
N ASN A 37 12.60 -5.10 -1.86
CA ASN A 37 12.08 -4.33 -2.99
C ASN A 37 10.61 -4.65 -3.28
N LEU A 38 10.19 -5.91 -3.18
CA LEU A 38 8.78 -6.29 -3.31
C LEU A 38 7.92 -5.66 -2.21
N PHE A 39 8.41 -5.60 -0.96
CA PHE A 39 7.63 -5.04 0.15
C PHE A 39 7.32 -3.54 0.02
N LYS A 40 8.16 -2.79 -0.72
CA LYS A 40 7.94 -1.36 -0.99
C LYS A 40 6.85 -1.11 -2.05
N ILE A 41 6.69 -2.04 -2.99
CA ILE A 41 5.74 -1.87 -4.10
C ILE A 41 4.36 -2.49 -3.80
N ILE A 42 4.29 -3.40 -2.83
CA ILE A 42 3.05 -4.06 -2.41
C ILE A 42 2.53 -3.37 -1.15
N LYS A 43 1.27 -2.93 -1.18
CA LYS A 43 0.52 -2.40 -0.04
C LYS A 43 -0.09 -3.55 0.77
N CYS A 44 -0.18 -3.36 2.07
CA CYS A 44 -0.92 -4.30 2.91
C CYS A 44 -2.44 -4.15 2.62
N PRO A 45 -3.14 -5.23 2.22
CA PRO A 45 -4.54 -5.16 1.78
C PRO A 45 -5.53 -4.76 2.88
N ILE A 46 -5.15 -4.96 4.15
CA ILE A 46 -6.02 -4.67 5.30
C ILE A 46 -5.49 -3.54 6.19
N CYS A 47 -4.35 -2.96 5.83
CA CYS A 47 -3.76 -1.86 6.58
C CYS A 47 -4.22 -0.52 5.97
N SER A 48 -4.00 0.58 6.68
CA SER A 48 -4.45 1.95 6.35
C SER A 48 -3.81 2.58 5.09
N GLY A 49 -3.50 1.78 4.06
CA GLY A 49 -2.91 2.22 2.79
C GLY A 49 -1.38 2.22 2.75
N GLU A 50 -0.73 1.73 3.80
CA GLU A 50 0.73 1.66 3.95
C GLU A 50 1.35 0.50 3.15
N SER A 51 2.65 0.62 2.84
CA SER A 51 3.41 -0.46 2.22
C SER A 51 3.61 -1.64 3.17
N LEU A 52 3.83 -2.84 2.62
CA LEU A 52 4.17 -4.03 3.39
C LEU A 52 5.48 -3.87 4.18
N SER A 53 6.38 -2.99 3.74
CA SER A 53 7.61 -2.67 4.47
C SER A 53 7.40 -1.75 5.68
N GLU A 54 6.36 -0.92 5.67
CA GLU A 54 6.10 0.07 6.73
C GLU A 54 5.09 -0.44 7.74
N SER A 55 4.14 -1.28 7.34
CA SER A 55 3.14 -1.78 8.26
C SER A 55 3.69 -2.79 9.27
N GLU A 56 3.52 -2.48 10.56
CA GLU A 56 3.89 -3.32 11.70
C GLU A 56 2.77 -4.28 12.14
N SER A 57 1.73 -4.42 11.32
CA SER A 57 0.63 -5.34 11.61
C SER A 57 1.05 -6.82 11.51
N GLN A 58 0.42 -7.67 12.32
CA GLN A 58 0.68 -9.12 12.30
C GLN A 58 0.46 -9.74 10.91
N ILE A 59 -0.54 -9.24 10.18
CA ILE A 59 -0.81 -9.68 8.79
C ILE A 59 0.35 -9.32 7.85
N ALA A 60 0.97 -8.15 8.02
CA ALA A 60 2.07 -7.71 7.17
C ALA A 60 3.30 -8.59 7.43
N TYR A 61 3.54 -8.94 8.70
CA TYR A 61 4.57 -9.91 9.07
C TYR A 61 4.36 -11.28 8.39
N ASP A 62 3.15 -11.84 8.47
CA ASP A 62 2.84 -13.14 7.86
C ASP A 62 2.98 -13.11 6.34
N MET A 63 2.56 -12.02 5.69
CA MET A 63 2.75 -11.83 4.25
C MET A 63 4.23 -11.70 3.87
N ARG A 64 5.03 -10.93 4.62
CA ARG A 64 6.48 -10.83 4.39
C ARG A 64 7.14 -12.21 4.50
N LYS A 65 6.79 -12.98 5.53
CA LYS A 65 7.26 -14.36 5.70
C LYS A 65 6.85 -15.28 4.54
N ALA A 66 5.62 -15.19 4.07
CA ALA A 66 5.14 -15.96 2.93
C ALA A 66 5.88 -15.62 1.63
N ILE A 67 6.11 -14.35 1.35
CA ILE A 67 6.86 -13.87 0.18
C ILE A 67 8.32 -14.34 0.25
N ARG A 68 8.98 -14.19 1.40
CA ARG A 68 10.34 -14.70 1.65
C ARG A 68 10.45 -16.20 1.35
N LYS A 69 9.49 -17.00 1.79
CA LYS A 69 9.41 -18.43 1.50
C LYS A 69 9.28 -18.72 0.00
N LYS A 70 8.45 -17.96 -0.72
CA LYS A 70 8.29 -18.10 -2.19
C LYS A 70 9.56 -17.73 -2.94
N ILE A 71 10.26 -16.66 -2.53
CA ILE A 71 11.55 -16.29 -3.11
C ILE A 71 12.57 -17.41 -2.89
N SER A 72 12.63 -17.97 -1.68
CA SER A 72 13.50 -19.12 -1.37
C SER A 72 13.17 -20.37 -2.20
N ASN A 73 11.90 -20.53 -2.61
CA ASN A 73 11.45 -21.62 -3.48
C ASN A 73 11.73 -21.38 -4.97
N GLY A 74 12.40 -20.28 -5.34
CA GLY A 74 12.78 -19.98 -6.73
C GLY A 74 11.71 -19.29 -7.57
N TYR A 75 10.61 -18.81 -6.96
CA TYR A 75 9.57 -18.10 -7.70
C TYR A 75 10.07 -16.75 -8.24
N THR A 76 9.54 -16.33 -9.38
CA THR A 76 9.82 -15.00 -9.96
C THR A 76 8.91 -13.92 -9.37
N ASP A 77 9.34 -12.64 -9.44
CA ASP A 77 8.59 -11.52 -8.86
C ASP A 77 7.20 -11.40 -9.47
N LYS A 78 7.11 -11.60 -10.78
CA LYS A 78 5.84 -11.58 -11.52
C LYS A 78 4.88 -12.67 -11.06
N GLN A 79 5.38 -13.88 -10.81
CA GLN A 79 4.56 -14.99 -10.32
C GLN A 79 4.03 -14.70 -8.91
N ILE A 80 4.88 -14.19 -8.01
CA ILE A 80 4.48 -13.83 -6.64
C ILE A 80 3.40 -12.75 -6.68
N ILE A 81 3.60 -11.69 -7.48
CA ILE A 81 2.63 -10.60 -7.61
C ILE A 81 1.31 -11.09 -8.21
N LEU A 82 1.36 -11.93 -9.25
CA LEU A 82 0.17 -12.46 -9.90
C LEU A 82 -0.67 -13.31 -8.93
N GLU A 83 -0.03 -14.15 -8.13
CA GLU A 83 -0.69 -14.98 -7.13
C GLU A 83 -1.31 -14.13 -6.02
N LEU A 84 -0.55 -13.16 -5.48
CA LEU A 84 -1.08 -12.24 -4.47
C LEU A 84 -2.25 -11.45 -5.02
N LYS A 85 -2.19 -11.00 -6.27
CA LYS A 85 -3.27 -10.29 -6.94
C LYS A 85 -4.51 -11.15 -7.13
N ASN A 86 -4.35 -12.44 -7.40
CA ASN A 86 -5.47 -13.37 -7.53
C ASN A 86 -6.19 -13.57 -6.19
N SER A 87 -5.45 -13.57 -5.08
CA SER A 87 -6.02 -13.77 -3.74
C SER A 87 -6.54 -12.48 -3.08
N TYR A 88 -5.89 -11.34 -3.31
CA TYR A 88 -6.16 -10.07 -2.60
C TYR A 88 -6.66 -8.93 -3.52
N GLY A 89 -6.72 -9.15 -4.83
CA GLY A 89 -7.20 -8.18 -5.82
C GLY A 89 -6.12 -7.25 -6.39
N ASP A 90 -6.54 -6.38 -7.31
CA ASP A 90 -5.65 -5.42 -8.00
C ASP A 90 -5.11 -4.30 -7.09
N SER A 91 -5.78 -4.02 -5.98
CA SER A 91 -5.49 -2.89 -5.09
C SER A 91 -4.25 -3.07 -4.21
N ILE A 92 -3.61 -4.24 -4.25
CA ILE A 92 -2.39 -4.52 -3.47
C ILE A 92 -1.13 -3.86 -4.03
N ILE A 93 -1.14 -3.38 -5.28
CA ILE A 93 0.05 -2.81 -5.90
C ILE A 93 -0.06 -1.29 -5.83
N THR A 94 1.03 -0.61 -5.44
CA THR A 94 1.06 0.86 -5.31
C THR A 94 0.76 1.59 -6.62
N ILE A 95 1.07 0.96 -7.76
CA ILE A 95 0.81 1.51 -9.10
C ILE A 95 -0.24 0.63 -9.78
N PRO A 96 -1.49 1.10 -9.96
CA PRO A 96 -2.48 0.34 -10.70
C PRO A 96 -2.01 0.20 -12.15
N PRO A 97 -2.01 -1.01 -12.73
CA PRO A 97 -1.70 -1.19 -14.15
C PRO A 97 -2.75 -0.46 -14.98
N ILE A 98 -2.31 0.21 -16.05
CA ILE A 98 -3.19 0.91 -16.99
C ILE A 98 -4.03 -0.16 -17.72
N LYS A 99 -5.27 -0.34 -17.29
CA LYS A 99 -6.23 -1.26 -17.92
C LYS A 99 -7.17 -0.47 -18.84
N PRO A 100 -7.68 -1.07 -19.94
CA PRO A 100 -8.64 -0.42 -20.83
C PRO A 100 -9.87 0.15 -20.09
N SER A 101 -10.31 -0.49 -19.01
CA SER A 101 -11.41 0.02 -18.15
C SER A 101 -11.07 1.31 -17.38
N THR A 102 -9.79 1.54 -17.06
CA THR A 102 -9.33 2.74 -16.36
C THR A 102 -8.98 3.90 -17.30
N TYR A 103 -8.89 3.67 -18.62
CA TYR A 103 -8.54 4.74 -19.58
C TYR A 103 -9.48 5.93 -19.46
N ILE A 104 -10.79 5.70 -19.30
CA ILE A 104 -11.76 6.79 -19.17
C ILE A 104 -11.39 7.72 -18.01
N LEU A 105 -10.99 7.17 -16.86
CA LEU A 105 -10.62 7.94 -15.66
C LEU A 105 -9.36 8.77 -15.86
N TRP A 106 -8.40 8.26 -16.65
CA TRP A 106 -7.16 8.97 -17.00
C TRP A 106 -7.39 10.08 -18.05
N PHE A 107 -8.34 9.89 -18.98
CA PHE A 107 -8.65 10.88 -20.03
C PHE A 107 -9.69 11.93 -19.61
N THR A 108 -10.49 11.68 -18.57
CA THR A 108 -11.43 12.64 -17.97
C THR A 108 -10.87 14.06 -17.79
N PRO A 109 -9.69 14.29 -17.17
CA PRO A 109 -9.16 15.66 -17.00
C PRO A 109 -8.92 16.38 -18.33
N PHE A 110 -8.48 15.67 -19.36
CA PHE A 110 -8.27 16.26 -20.69
C PHE A 110 -9.60 16.58 -21.39
N ILE A 111 -10.60 15.70 -21.25
CA ILE A 111 -11.94 15.92 -21.82
C ILE A 111 -12.59 17.16 -21.18
N ILE A 112 -12.54 17.28 -19.85
CA ILE A 112 -13.08 18.43 -19.13
C ILE A 112 -12.39 19.73 -19.54
N LEU A 113 -11.06 19.70 -19.70
CA LEU A 113 -10.28 20.85 -20.14
C LEU A 113 -10.69 21.29 -21.55
N LEU A 114 -10.81 20.35 -22.49
CA LEU A 114 -11.27 20.64 -23.87
C LEU A 114 -12.68 21.23 -23.90
N ILE A 115 -13.62 20.67 -23.13
CA ILE A 115 -15.00 21.19 -23.03
C ILE A 115 -14.98 22.61 -22.44
N GLY A 116 -14.22 22.84 -21.38
CA GLY A 116 -14.08 24.17 -20.77
C GLY A 116 -13.53 25.21 -21.74
N CYS A 117 -12.45 24.90 -22.45
CA CYS A 117 -11.87 25.78 -23.48
C CYS A 117 -12.87 26.09 -24.60
N PHE A 118 -13.61 25.09 -25.06
CA PHE A 118 -14.61 25.27 -26.12
C PHE A 118 -15.76 26.19 -25.68
N LEU A 119 -16.25 26.03 -24.45
CA LEU A 119 -17.33 26.87 -23.92
C LEU A 119 -16.91 28.33 -23.75
N ILE A 120 -15.68 28.58 -23.29
CA ILE A 120 -15.14 29.94 -23.13
C ILE A 120 -14.99 30.63 -24.50
N GLN A 121 -14.47 29.94 -25.50
CA GLN A 121 -14.37 30.49 -26.86
C GLN A 121 -15.75 30.87 -27.43
N LYS A 122 -16.80 30.11 -27.07
CA LYS A 122 -18.18 30.39 -27.49
C LYS A 122 -18.84 31.56 -26.75
N GLN A 123 -18.35 31.94 -25.57
CA GLN A 123 -18.86 33.10 -24.83
C GLN A 123 -18.22 34.42 -25.27
N HIS A 124 -17.06 34.35 -25.94
CA HIS A 124 -16.27 35.51 -26.33
C HIS A 124 -16.47 35.95 -27.80
N LEU A 125 -17.34 35.23 -28.52
CA LEU A 125 -17.82 35.48 -29.90
C LEU A 125 -19.31 35.82 -29.86
#